data_AF-A0AAT9I0F7-F1
#
_entry.id   AF-A0AAT9I0F7-F1
#
_cell.length_a   1.000
_cell.length_b   1.000
_cell.length_c   1.000
_cell.angle_alpha   90.00
_cell.angle_beta   90.00
_cell.angle_gamma   90.00
#
_symmetry.space_group_name_H-M   'P 1'
#
loop_
_entity.id
_entity.type
_entity.pdbx_description
1 polymer ?
#
loop_
_entity_poly.entity_id
_entity_poly.type
_entity_poly.pdbx_seq_one_letter_code
_entity_poly.pdbx_strand_id
1 'polypeptide(L)'
;MIVQCKRERLKISKVVVKALAADVAWEHARTGMLVATVDWSPGAREVVRTRSYPVQEVNGEAVRSWLKAMQSSDTGLWLPQ
;
A
#
# COMPACT_ATOMS: atom_id res chain seq x y z
N MET A 1 8.93 7.85 5.53
CA MET A 1 8.18 6.81 4.78
C MET A 1 7.05 7.52 4.07
N ILE A 2 6.79 7.18 2.82
CA ILE A 2 5.63 7.71 2.07
C ILE A 2 4.54 6.65 2.04
N VAL A 3 3.30 7.06 2.28
CA VAL A 3 2.15 6.16 2.19
C VAL A 3 1.24 6.63 1.07
N GLN A 4 0.95 5.74 0.13
CA GLN A 4 -0.04 5.97 -0.92
C GLN A 4 -1.24 5.06 -0.70
N CYS A 5 -2.42 5.64 -0.67
CA CYS A 5 -3.68 4.91 -0.66
C CYS A 5 -4.28 4.91 -2.06
N LYS A 6 -4.59 3.75 -2.62
CA LYS A 6 -5.17 3.65 -3.97
C LYS A 6 -6.31 2.63 -4.01
N ARG A 7 -7.41 3.04 -4.63
CA ARG A 7 -8.53 2.15 -4.99
C ARG A 7 -8.44 1.85 -6.49
N GLU A 8 -8.43 0.57 -6.84
CA GLU A 8 -8.52 0.06 -8.21
C GLU A 8 -9.61 -1.02 -8.27
N ARG A 9 -10.15 -1.29 -9.47
CA ARG A 9 -11.25 -2.24 -9.62
C ARG A 9 -10.85 -3.70 -9.39
N LEU A 10 -9.70 -4.12 -9.93
CA LEU A 10 -9.28 -5.53 -9.94
C LEU A 10 -7.97 -5.76 -9.21
N LYS A 11 -6.88 -5.11 -9.67
CA LYS A 11 -5.54 -5.27 -9.12
C LYS A 11 -4.73 -3.99 -9.31
N ILE A 12 -3.75 -3.76 -8.44
CA ILE A 12 -2.77 -2.69 -8.62
C ILE A 12 -1.83 -3.03 -9.79
N SER A 13 -1.68 -2.09 -10.73
CA SER A 13 -0.84 -2.23 -11.91
C SER A 13 0.62 -1.83 -11.66
N LYS A 14 1.52 -2.21 -12.57
CA LYS A 14 2.94 -1.83 -12.53
C LYS A 14 3.16 -0.31 -12.52
N VAL A 15 2.26 0.45 -13.14
CA VAL A 15 2.41 1.91 -13.28
C VAL A 15 2.29 2.59 -11.93
N VAL A 16 1.31 2.19 -11.11
CA VAL A 16 1.10 2.74 -9.77
C VAL A 16 2.33 2.53 -8.88
N VAL A 17 2.89 1.32 -8.91
CA VAL A 17 4.04 0.99 -8.06
C VAL A 17 5.32 1.69 -8.52
N LYS A 18 5.50 1.88 -9.83
CA LYS A 18 6.60 2.68 -10.38
C LYS A 18 6.48 4.16 -9.99
N ALA A 19 5.27 4.71 -9.99
CA ALA A 19 5.02 6.08 -9.56
C ALA A 19 5.42 6.25 -8.08
N LEU A 20 4.94 5.38 -7.19
CA LEU A 20 5.33 5.43 -5.78
C LEU A 20 6.85 5.30 -5.59
N ALA A 21 7.50 4.41 -6.33
CA ALA A 21 8.96 4.25 -6.25
C ALA A 21 9.70 5.53 -6.70
N ALA A 22 9.19 6.23 -7.72
CA ALA A 22 9.73 7.52 -8.15
C ALA A 22 9.52 8.59 -7.07
N ASP A 23 8.34 8.65 -6.47
CA ASP A 23 8.04 9.58 -5.36
C ASP A 23 8.96 9.34 -4.16
N VAL A 24 9.20 8.06 -3.80
CA VAL A 24 10.12 7.70 -2.72
C VAL A 24 11.55 8.18 -3.00
N ALA A 25 12.03 8.03 -4.24
CA ALA A 25 13.35 8.49 -4.63
C ALA A 25 13.45 10.03 -4.63
N TRP A 26 12.42 10.70 -5.17
CA TRP A 26 12.35 12.16 -5.27
C TRP A 26 12.34 12.83 -3.89
N GLU A 27 11.53 12.32 -2.98
CA GLU A 27 11.38 12.85 -1.62
C GLU A 27 12.48 12.37 -0.66
N HIS A 28 13.49 11.65 -1.16
CA HIS A 28 14.55 11.03 -0.35
C HIS A 28 14.01 10.17 0.82
N ALA A 29 12.84 9.55 0.63
CA ALA A 29 12.24 8.70 1.64
C ALA A 29 12.94 7.33 1.67
N ARG A 30 13.08 6.75 2.87
CA ARG A 30 13.65 5.41 3.03
C ARG A 30 12.82 4.30 2.36
N THR A 31 11.49 4.44 2.38
CA THR A 31 10.56 3.45 1.83
C THR A 31 9.19 4.07 1.54
N GLY A 32 8.46 3.43 0.63
CA GLY A 32 7.06 3.68 0.35
C GLY A 32 6.18 2.50 0.77
N MET A 33 4.92 2.78 1.09
CA MET A 33 3.90 1.77 1.38
C MET A 33 2.66 2.06 0.53
N LEU A 34 2.25 1.11 -0.30
CA LEU A 34 1.03 1.22 -1.11
C LEU A 34 -0.08 0.39 -0.47
N VAL A 35 -1.09 1.08 0.02
CA VAL A 35 -2.28 0.51 0.65
C VAL A 35 -3.41 0.43 -0.37
N ALA A 36 -3.94 -0.77 -0.57
CA ALA A 36 -5.07 -1.02 -1.46
C ALA A 36 -6.00 -2.10 -0.92
N THR A 37 -7.28 -2.02 -1.25
CA THR A 37 -8.27 -3.05 -0.91
C THR A 37 -8.22 -4.26 -1.86
N VAL A 38 -7.46 -4.15 -2.94
CA VAL A 38 -7.19 -5.22 -3.91
C VAL A 38 -5.71 -5.58 -3.91
N ASP A 39 -5.39 -6.81 -4.30
CA ASP A 39 -4.00 -7.25 -4.44
C ASP A 39 -3.26 -6.54 -5.56
N TRP A 40 -1.93 -6.56 -5.48
CA TRP A 40 -1.10 -6.24 -6.62
C TRP A 40 -1.21 -7.30 -7.72
N SER A 41 -1.07 -6.85 -8.98
CA SER A 41 -0.86 -7.77 -10.10
C SER A 41 0.46 -8.54 -9.94
N PRO A 42 0.57 -9.79 -10.43
CA PRO A 42 1.83 -10.54 -10.39
C PRO A 42 2.99 -9.74 -11.00
N GLY A 43 2.72 -9.04 -12.11
CA GLY A 43 3.69 -8.18 -12.76
C GLY A 43 4.12 -6.97 -11.92
N ALA A 44 3.24 -6.42 -11.07
CA ALA A 44 3.60 -5.33 -10.16
C ALA A 44 4.53 -5.82 -9.04
N ARG A 45 4.27 -6.99 -8.44
CA ARG A 45 5.20 -7.59 -7.47
C ARG A 45 6.54 -7.94 -8.10
N GLU A 46 6.50 -8.50 -9.31
CA GLU A 46 7.69 -8.86 -10.07
C GLU A 46 8.59 -7.67 -10.34
N VAL A 47 8.01 -6.53 -10.74
CA VAL A 47 8.80 -5.32 -11.04
C VAL A 47 9.46 -4.75 -9.79
N VAL A 48 8.78 -4.79 -8.64
CA VAL A 48 9.34 -4.37 -7.36
C VAL A 48 10.53 -5.23 -6.98
N ARG A 49 10.38 -6.55 -7.05
CA ARG A 49 11.45 -7.49 -6.75
C ARG A 49 12.65 -7.31 -7.68
N THR A 50 12.41 -7.31 -8.99
CA THR A 50 13.48 -7.23 -10.00
C THR A 50 14.23 -5.89 -9.94
N ARG A 51 13.53 -4.79 -9.69
CA ARG A 51 14.13 -3.44 -9.65
C ARG A 51 14.60 -3.04 -8.25
N SER A 52 14.39 -3.89 -7.24
CA SER A 52 14.64 -3.56 -5.84
C SER A 52 13.99 -2.23 -5.41
N TYR A 53 12.76 -1.98 -5.86
CA TYR A 53 12.05 -0.76 -5.46
C TYR A 53 11.76 -0.82 -3.95
N PRO A 54 12.04 0.25 -3.18
CA PRO A 54 11.86 0.27 -1.73
C PRO A 54 10.38 0.50 -1.35
N VAL A 55 9.48 -0.32 -1.90
CA VAL A 55 8.03 -0.19 -1.74
C VAL A 55 7.41 -1.45 -1.14
N GLN A 56 6.48 -1.27 -0.22
CA GLN A 56 5.80 -2.33 0.53
C GLN A 56 4.34 -2.44 0.10
N GLU A 57 3.84 -3.68 0.04
CA GLU A 57 2.44 -3.99 -0.26
C GLU A 57 1.63 -4.10 1.03
N VAL A 58 0.52 -3.38 1.08
CA VAL A 58 -0.56 -3.61 2.04
C VAL A 58 -1.83 -3.89 1.24
N ASN A 59 -2.27 -5.15 1.26
CA ASN A 59 -3.44 -5.61 0.53
C ASN A 59 -4.72 -5.55 1.39
N GLY A 60 -5.84 -5.93 0.78
CA GLY A 60 -7.14 -5.83 1.43
C GLY A 60 -7.29 -6.72 2.67
N GLU A 61 -6.54 -7.81 2.77
CA GLU A 61 -6.53 -8.65 3.97
C GLU A 61 -5.89 -7.92 5.15
N ALA A 62 -4.71 -7.33 4.94
CA ALA A 62 -4.02 -6.52 5.94
C ALA A 62 -4.89 -5.33 6.39
N VAL A 63 -5.51 -4.62 5.44
CA VAL A 63 -6.42 -3.50 5.75
C VAL A 63 -7.60 -3.96 6.62
N ARG A 64 -8.24 -5.08 6.28
CA ARG A 64 -9.35 -5.63 7.08
C ARG A 64 -8.91 -6.05 8.47
N SER A 65 -7.72 -6.64 8.59
CA SER A 65 -7.16 -7.02 9.89
C SER A 65 -6.91 -5.79 10.77
N TRP A 66 -6.34 -4.72 10.20
CA TRP A 66 -6.17 -3.45 10.91
C TRP A 66 -7.48 -2.82 11.34
N LEU A 67 -8.50 -2.83 10.47
CA LEU A 67 -9.83 -2.32 10.82
C LEU A 67 -10.44 -3.09 12.00
N LYS A 68 -10.36 -4.42 11.99
CA LYS A 68 -10.83 -5.26 13.11
C LYS A 68 -10.06 -4.97 14.39
N ALA A 69 -8.73 -4.85 14.30
CA ALA A 69 -7.88 -4.52 15.45
C ALA A 69 -8.26 -3.16 16.05
N MET A 70 -8.43 -2.14 15.20
CA MET A 70 -8.84 -0.79 15.61
C MET A 70 -10.26 -0.75 16.22
N GLN A 71 -11.16 -1.63 15.79
CA GLN A 71 -12.49 -1.79 16.40
C GLN A 71 -12.44 -2.48 17.77
N SER A 72 -11.50 -3.41 17.97
CA SER A 72 -11.36 -4.18 19.21
C SER A 72 -10.55 -3.48 20.31
N SER A 73 -9.75 -2.48 19.95
CA SER A 73 -9.02 -1.68 20.93
C SER A 73 -9.97 -0.67 21.60
N ASP A 74 -10.08 -0.71 22.93
CA ASP A 74 -10.81 0.25 23.80
C ASP A 74 -10.36 1.72 23.65
N THR A 75 -9.45 2.01 22.71
CA THR A 75 -8.94 3.35 22.39
C THR A 75 -9.70 4.05 21.27
N GLY A 76 -10.80 3.47 20.78
CA GLY A 76 -11.83 4.13 19.95
C GLY A 76 -11.29 5.16 18.95
N LEU A 77 -10.63 4.72 17.88
CA LEU A 77 -10.32 5.62 16.78
C LEU A 77 -11.65 5.98 16.09
N TRP A 78 -12.03 7.26 16.14
CA TRP A 78 -13.26 7.80 15.56
C TRP A 78 -13.43 7.36 14.09
N LEU A 79 -14.49 6.60 13.83
CA LEU A 79 -15.07 6.45 12.49
C LEU A 79 -16.30 7.35 12.44
N PRO A 80 -16.38 8.35 11.54
CA PRO A 80 -17.63 9.05 11.31
C PRO A 80 -18.69 8.03 10.89
N GLN A 81 -19.87 8.12 11.53
CA GLN A 81 -21.05 7.40 11.07
C GLN A 81 -21.53 7.95 9.72
#